data_AF-A0A6P7GW32-F1
#
_entry.id   AF-A0A6P7GW32-F1
#
_cell.length_a   1.000
_cell.length_b   1.000
_cell.length_c   1.000
_cell.angle_alpha   90.00
_cell.angle_beta   90.00
_cell.angle_gamma   90.00
#
_symmetry.space_group_name_H-M   'P 1'
#
loop_
_entity.id
_entity.type
_entity.pdbx_description
1 polymer ?
#
loop_
_entity_poly.entity_id
_entity_poly.type
_entity_poly.pdbx_seq_one_letter_code
_entity_poly.pdbx_strand_id
1 'polypeptide(L)'
;FKAEFSKKYGLAEDKFRFQLFQKKLREIEQHNEKYEKGEIGWSKGINQFSDWTDDEFESILNKQLATKPVLGNSLGVYKADPNEPLPASVDWREKGAVLPARYQGACGSCWAFSVFCFLAKVGPISVGVGVKGWRDSRHGVHNNTDCGPLNHAVLAVGYTEEYFIVKNSWGPKWGDNGYIRIARGNNICHINEACYYPVL
;
A
#
# COMPACT_ATOMS: atom_id res chain seq x y z
N PHE A 1 -23.38 -5.75 2.81
CA PHE A 1 -23.02 -4.47 3.47
C PHE A 1 -23.36 -4.38 4.97
N LYS A 2 -24.45 -3.74 5.44
CA LYS A 2 -24.59 -3.37 6.89
C LYS A 2 -24.34 -4.53 7.87
N ALA A 3 -24.99 -5.69 7.69
CA ALA A 3 -24.78 -6.88 8.52
C ALA A 3 -23.36 -7.48 8.38
N GLU A 4 -22.81 -7.47 7.18
CA GLU A 4 -21.48 -8.02 6.82
C GLU A 4 -20.31 -7.20 7.41
N PHE A 5 -20.50 -5.89 7.60
CA PHE A 5 -19.52 -4.98 8.21
C PHE A 5 -19.96 -4.53 9.62
N SER A 6 -20.92 -5.23 10.24
CA SER A 6 -21.43 -4.98 11.60
C SER A 6 -21.89 -3.53 11.87
N LYS A 7 -22.31 -2.80 10.84
CA LYS A 7 -22.73 -1.40 10.94
C LYS A 7 -24.08 -1.26 11.63
N LYS A 8 -24.20 -0.30 12.54
CA LYS A 8 -25.42 0.07 13.27
C LYS A 8 -25.51 1.59 13.31
N TYR A 9 -26.67 2.14 12.94
CA TYR A 9 -26.89 3.58 12.80
C TYR A 9 -28.24 4.01 13.39
N GLY A 10 -28.34 5.26 13.85
CA GLY A 10 -29.63 5.86 14.20
C GLY A 10 -30.44 6.22 12.95
N LEU A 11 -31.76 6.36 13.07
CA LEU A 11 -32.68 6.55 11.92
C LEU A 11 -32.28 7.68 10.97
N ALA A 12 -31.80 8.82 11.49
CA ALA A 12 -31.36 9.95 10.68
C ALA A 12 -30.01 9.68 9.99
N GLU A 13 -29.06 9.05 10.69
CA GLU A 13 -27.75 8.70 10.15
C GLU A 13 -27.85 7.60 9.08
N ASP A 14 -28.70 6.59 9.28
CA ASP A 14 -28.82 5.45 8.34
C ASP A 14 -29.20 5.92 6.93
N LYS A 15 -30.06 6.95 6.82
CA LYS A 15 -30.42 7.59 5.55
C LYS A 15 -29.22 8.29 4.89
N PHE A 16 -28.40 8.99 5.67
CA PHE A 16 -27.18 9.67 5.18
C PHE A 16 -26.10 8.66 4.76
N ARG A 17 -25.83 7.65 5.59
CA ARG A 17 -24.91 6.54 5.30
C ARG A 17 -25.33 5.76 4.05
N PHE A 18 -26.64 5.56 3.87
CA PHE A 18 -27.17 4.92 2.66
C PHE A 18 -26.96 5.79 1.41
N GLN A 19 -27.12 7.11 1.49
CA GLN A 19 -26.81 8.01 0.37
C GLN A 19 -25.32 8.02 0.01
N LEU A 20 -24.43 8.03 1.01
CA LEU A 20 -22.98 7.87 0.80
C LEU A 20 -22.67 6.53 0.11
N PHE A 21 -23.23 5.43 0.61
CA PHE A 21 -23.09 4.10 0.01
C PHE A 21 -23.62 4.03 -1.42
N GLN A 22 -24.77 4.64 -1.72
CA GLN A 22 -25.33 4.70 -3.07
C GLN A 22 -24.53 5.60 -4.03
N LYS A 23 -23.85 6.66 -3.53
CA LYS A 23 -22.87 7.41 -4.32
C LYS A 23 -21.67 6.52 -4.62
N LYS A 24 -21.11 5.90 -3.58
CA LYS A 24 -19.89 5.09 -3.67
C LYS A 24 -20.05 3.86 -4.56
N LEU A 25 -21.18 3.16 -4.49
CA LEU A 25 -21.46 1.99 -5.34
C LEU A 25 -21.37 2.34 -6.83
N ARG A 26 -21.94 3.47 -7.25
CA ARG A 26 -21.84 3.96 -8.64
C ARG A 26 -20.40 4.33 -9.05
N GLU A 27 -19.60 4.89 -8.14
CA GLU A 27 -18.16 5.15 -8.35
C GLU A 27 -17.31 3.85 -8.45
N ILE A 28 -17.83 2.73 -7.95
CA ILE A 28 -17.23 1.39 -8.07
C ILE A 28 -17.66 0.74 -9.39
N GLU A 29 -18.95 0.77 -9.72
CA GLU A 29 -19.52 0.23 -10.96
C GLU A 29 -18.88 0.89 -12.20
N GLN A 30 -18.90 2.23 -12.28
CA GLN A 30 -18.30 2.99 -13.40
C GLN A 30 -16.79 2.82 -13.54
N HIS A 31 -16.11 2.42 -12.47
CA HIS A 31 -14.68 2.09 -12.51
C HIS A 31 -14.47 0.65 -13.01
N ASN A 32 -15.29 -0.28 -12.55
CA ASN A 32 -15.18 -1.69 -12.91
C ASN A 32 -15.57 -1.94 -14.37
N GLU A 33 -16.52 -1.18 -14.94
CA GLU A 33 -16.77 -1.16 -16.39
C GLU A 33 -15.50 -0.89 -17.22
N LYS A 34 -14.57 -0.07 -16.70
CA LYS A 34 -13.31 0.27 -17.37
C LYS A 34 -12.23 -0.79 -17.15
N TYR A 35 -12.23 -1.41 -15.97
CA TYR A 35 -11.41 -2.58 -15.68
C TYR A 35 -11.79 -3.77 -16.60
N GLU A 36 -13.08 -4.02 -16.80
CA GLU A 36 -13.60 -5.06 -17.70
C GLU A 36 -13.27 -4.81 -19.18
N LYS A 37 -13.16 -3.54 -19.59
CA LYS A 37 -12.68 -3.12 -20.92
C LYS A 37 -11.15 -3.14 -21.06
N GLY A 38 -10.40 -3.37 -19.97
CA GLY A 38 -8.93 -3.30 -19.95
C GLY A 38 -8.35 -1.88 -19.96
N GLU A 39 -9.18 -0.84 -19.82
CA GLU A 39 -8.73 0.58 -19.75
C GLU A 39 -7.95 0.88 -18.46
N ILE A 40 -8.19 0.11 -17.39
CA ILE A 40 -7.58 0.30 -16.06
C ILE A 40 -7.09 -1.05 -15.53
N GLY A 41 -5.86 -1.13 -15.02
CA GLY A 41 -5.24 -2.39 -14.55
C GLY A 41 -5.74 -2.92 -13.20
N TRP A 42 -6.67 -2.25 -12.54
CA TRP A 42 -7.17 -2.58 -11.20
C TRP A 42 -8.65 -2.28 -11.03
N SER A 43 -9.31 -3.03 -10.14
CA SER A 43 -10.75 -2.95 -9.85
C SER A 43 -11.02 -2.45 -8.42
N LYS A 44 -12.22 -1.89 -8.24
CA LYS A 44 -12.76 -1.49 -6.93
C LYS A 44 -13.75 -2.52 -6.39
N GLY A 45 -14.02 -2.46 -5.08
CA GLY A 45 -15.00 -3.28 -4.41
C GLY A 45 -15.45 -2.72 -3.07
N ILE A 46 -16.67 -3.09 -2.67
CA ILE A 46 -17.28 -2.69 -1.40
C ILE A 46 -16.42 -3.19 -0.23
N ASN A 47 -16.15 -2.30 0.73
CA ASN A 47 -15.45 -2.59 1.98
C ASN A 47 -16.00 -1.72 3.12
N GLN A 48 -15.43 -1.81 4.33
CA GLN A 48 -15.94 -1.12 5.53
C GLN A 48 -16.03 0.42 5.41
N PHE A 49 -15.29 1.04 4.49
CA PHE A 49 -15.26 2.49 4.26
C PHE A 49 -16.27 2.98 3.20
N SER A 50 -17.05 2.08 2.57
CA SER A 50 -17.91 2.45 1.44
C SER A 50 -19.14 3.31 1.81
N ASP A 51 -19.34 3.62 3.09
CA ASP A 51 -20.34 4.55 3.65
C ASP A 51 -19.70 5.69 4.48
N TRP A 52 -18.40 5.90 4.34
CA TRP A 52 -17.65 6.99 4.97
C TRP A 52 -17.59 8.23 4.07
N THR A 53 -17.55 9.41 4.68
CA THR A 53 -17.19 10.66 3.99
C THR A 53 -15.71 10.66 3.60
N ASP A 54 -15.31 11.65 2.82
CA ASP A 54 -13.91 11.86 2.48
C ASP A 54 -13.10 12.28 3.73
N ASP A 55 -13.63 13.19 4.56
CA ASP A 55 -13.03 13.61 5.83
C ASP A 55 -12.83 12.44 6.81
N GLU A 56 -13.81 11.54 6.94
CA GLU A 56 -13.71 10.37 7.83
C GLU A 56 -12.56 9.44 7.40
N PHE A 57 -12.36 9.26 6.09
CA PHE A 57 -11.26 8.47 5.55
C PHE A 57 -9.92 9.19 5.66
N GLU A 58 -9.86 10.48 5.38
CA GLU A 58 -8.62 11.26 5.54
C GLU A 58 -8.21 11.36 7.03
N SER A 59 -9.17 11.31 7.97
CA SER A 59 -8.91 11.26 9.41
C SER A 59 -8.16 10.01 9.89
N ILE A 60 -8.06 8.94 9.09
CA ILE A 60 -7.23 7.77 9.41
C ILE A 60 -5.86 7.76 8.72
N LEU A 61 -5.62 8.68 7.78
CA LEU A 61 -4.32 8.90 7.15
C LEU A 61 -3.45 9.81 8.05
N ASN A 62 -2.18 10.00 7.68
CA ASN A 62 -1.20 10.88 8.33
C ASN A 62 -0.88 10.59 9.82
N LYS A 63 -1.55 9.65 10.48
CA LYS A 63 -1.34 9.31 11.90
C LYS A 63 0.08 8.86 12.24
N GLN A 64 0.83 8.34 11.26
CA GLN A 64 2.26 8.01 11.44
C GLN A 64 3.20 9.24 11.40
N LEU A 65 2.76 10.41 10.91
CA LEU A 65 3.62 11.61 10.87
C LEU A 65 3.81 12.22 12.27
N ALA A 66 2.72 12.37 13.03
CA ALA A 66 2.75 12.89 14.41
C ALA A 66 3.45 11.97 15.41
N THR A 67 3.69 10.70 15.02
CA THR A 67 4.37 9.68 15.83
C THR A 67 5.71 9.24 15.22
N LYS A 68 6.17 9.88 14.15
CA LYS A 68 7.46 9.58 13.51
C LYS A 68 8.59 9.91 14.50
N PRO A 69 9.43 8.95 14.90
CA PRO A 69 10.56 9.26 15.77
C PRO A 69 11.52 10.22 15.05
N VAL A 70 12.08 11.17 15.80
CA VAL A 70 13.13 12.06 15.29
C VAL A 70 14.42 11.22 15.16
N LEU A 71 14.57 10.62 13.99
CA LEU A 71 15.75 9.85 13.61
C LEU A 71 16.94 10.80 13.50
N GLY A 72 17.83 10.75 14.49
CA GLY A 72 19.07 11.52 14.49
C GLY A 72 20.06 11.06 13.41
N ASN A 73 21.23 11.70 13.37
CA ASN A 73 22.26 11.51 12.33
C ASN A 73 22.91 10.09 12.28
N SER A 74 22.37 9.11 13.02
CA SER A 74 22.82 7.72 13.08
C SER A 74 22.06 6.78 12.13
N LEU A 75 21.29 7.30 11.16
CA LEU A 75 20.64 6.49 10.14
C LEU A 75 21.65 5.79 9.21
N GLY A 76 21.76 4.47 9.37
CA GLY A 76 22.45 3.61 8.41
C GLY A 76 21.69 3.55 7.08
N VAL A 77 22.36 3.87 5.98
CA VAL A 77 21.82 3.74 4.62
C VAL A 77 22.10 2.32 4.10
N TYR A 78 21.07 1.59 3.69
CA TYR A 78 21.23 0.32 2.98
C TYR A 78 21.82 0.55 1.58
N LYS A 79 22.83 -0.25 1.21
CA LYS A 79 23.57 -0.07 -0.05
C LYS A 79 23.69 -1.43 -0.73
N ALA A 80 22.99 -1.56 -1.84
CA ALA A 80 23.04 -2.75 -2.69
C ALA A 80 24.37 -2.84 -3.45
N ASP A 81 24.82 -4.07 -3.74
CA ASP A 81 25.77 -4.30 -4.83
C ASP A 81 25.00 -4.21 -6.16
N PRO A 82 25.36 -3.32 -7.11
CA PRO A 82 24.69 -3.22 -8.40
C PRO A 82 24.94 -4.41 -9.34
N ASN A 83 25.87 -5.31 -9.01
CA ASN A 83 26.23 -6.48 -9.83
C ASN A 83 25.67 -7.80 -9.28
N GLU A 84 25.07 -7.80 -8.09
CA GLU A 84 24.55 -9.04 -7.49
C GLU A 84 23.24 -9.48 -8.18
N PRO A 85 23.13 -10.72 -8.68
CA PRO A 85 21.89 -11.20 -9.27
C PRO A 85 20.77 -11.26 -8.22
N LEU A 86 19.64 -10.65 -8.57
CA LEU A 86 18.39 -10.73 -7.83
C LEU A 86 17.46 -11.75 -8.48
N PRO A 87 16.64 -12.48 -7.71
CA PRO A 87 15.56 -13.29 -8.28
C PRO A 87 14.49 -12.39 -8.92
N ALA A 88 13.86 -12.88 -10.00
CA ALA A 88 12.78 -12.18 -10.72
C ALA A 88 11.56 -11.88 -9.85
N SER A 89 11.29 -12.72 -8.85
CA SER A 89 10.24 -12.52 -7.86
C SER A 89 10.66 -12.99 -6.46
N VAL A 90 10.12 -12.34 -5.44
CA VAL A 90 10.16 -12.81 -4.04
C VAL A 90 8.82 -12.54 -3.38
N ASP A 91 8.32 -13.51 -2.63
CA ASP A 91 7.22 -13.32 -1.68
C ASP A 91 7.65 -13.82 -0.29
N TRP A 92 7.61 -12.94 0.71
CA TRP A 92 7.93 -13.31 2.09
C TRP A 92 6.74 -13.95 2.83
N ARG A 93 5.52 -13.89 2.27
CA ARG A 93 4.33 -14.56 2.82
C ARG A 93 4.51 -16.08 2.86
N GLU A 94 5.12 -16.64 1.82
CA GLU A 94 5.40 -18.08 1.68
C GLU A 94 6.50 -18.57 2.62
N LYS A 95 7.46 -17.70 2.94
CA LYS A 95 8.70 -18.04 3.67
C LYS A 95 8.57 -17.93 5.20
N GLY A 96 7.40 -17.52 5.70
CA GLY A 96 7.14 -17.35 7.14
C GLY A 96 8.09 -16.38 7.87
N ALA A 97 8.74 -15.47 7.13
CA ALA A 97 10.01 -14.90 7.56
C ALA A 97 9.87 -13.75 8.56
N VAL A 98 10.35 -13.98 9.77
CA VAL A 98 10.90 -12.98 10.69
C VAL A 98 12.33 -13.41 10.98
N LEU A 99 13.32 -12.70 10.45
CA LEU A 99 14.74 -13.08 10.49
C LEU A 99 15.69 -11.88 10.73
N PRO A 100 16.90 -12.09 11.25
CA PRO A 100 17.69 -11.05 11.92
C PRO A 100 18.53 -10.16 10.99
N ALA A 101 18.92 -8.98 11.50
CA ALA A 101 19.63 -7.93 10.76
C ALA A 101 21.13 -8.23 10.52
N ARG A 102 21.72 -7.55 9.53
CA ARG A 102 23.17 -7.59 9.20
C ARG A 102 23.70 -6.24 8.65
N TYR A 103 25.03 -6.12 8.65
CA TYR A 103 25.85 -4.94 8.32
C TYR A 103 26.78 -5.30 7.14
N GLN A 104 27.27 -4.42 6.23
CA GLN A 104 26.97 -3.03 5.84
C GLN A 104 27.94 -2.62 4.69
N GLY A 105 27.81 -1.43 4.08
CA GLY A 105 28.70 -1.03 2.96
C GLY A 105 28.73 0.46 2.61
N ALA A 106 29.41 0.83 1.50
CA ALA A 106 29.68 2.22 1.11
C ALA A 106 29.68 2.51 -0.42
N CYS A 107 28.51 2.72 -1.04
CA CYS A 107 28.35 3.43 -2.33
C CYS A 107 26.94 4.06 -2.43
N GLY A 108 26.75 5.15 -3.19
CA GLY A 108 25.53 5.97 -3.16
C GLY A 108 24.75 6.03 -4.49
N SER A 109 23.67 5.27 -4.61
CA SER A 109 22.71 5.32 -5.74
C SER A 109 21.28 4.89 -5.35
N CYS A 110 20.97 4.88 -4.06
CA CYS A 110 20.18 3.80 -3.45
C CYS A 110 18.69 4.11 -3.16
N TRP A 111 17.93 4.70 -4.09
CA TRP A 111 16.48 4.92 -3.89
C TRP A 111 15.61 3.84 -4.56
N ALA A 112 15.66 3.67 -5.88
CA ALA A 112 14.90 2.63 -6.56
C ALA A 112 15.46 1.21 -6.30
N PHE A 113 16.78 1.04 -6.25
CA PHE A 113 17.42 -0.27 -6.07
C PHE A 113 17.34 -0.81 -4.63
N SER A 114 17.24 0.06 -3.61
CA SER A 114 17.27 -0.38 -2.21
C SER A 114 16.05 -1.20 -1.83
N VAL A 115 14.85 -0.82 -2.28
CA VAL A 115 13.61 -1.57 -2.03
C VAL A 115 13.69 -2.97 -2.63
N PHE A 116 14.12 -3.11 -3.89
CA PHE A 116 14.26 -4.41 -4.54
C PHE A 116 15.32 -5.29 -3.88
N CYS A 117 16.53 -4.78 -3.65
CA CYS A 117 17.60 -5.57 -3.04
C CYS A 117 17.30 -5.95 -1.58
N PHE A 118 16.66 -5.07 -0.81
CA PHE A 118 16.24 -5.39 0.55
C PHE A 118 15.13 -6.45 0.59
N LEU A 119 14.09 -6.30 -0.25
CA LEU A 119 13.07 -7.33 -0.43
C LEU A 119 13.65 -8.64 -0.99
N ALA A 120 14.73 -8.60 -1.78
CA ALA A 120 15.35 -9.79 -2.35
C ALA A 120 16.13 -10.61 -1.32
N LYS A 121 16.82 -9.94 -0.39
CA LYS A 121 17.89 -10.54 0.44
C LYS A 121 17.61 -10.53 1.94
N VAL A 122 16.83 -9.57 2.46
CA VAL A 122 16.69 -9.32 3.90
C VAL A 122 15.29 -9.65 4.42
N GLY A 123 14.24 -9.05 3.84
CA GLY A 123 12.88 -9.23 4.33
C GLY A 123 11.91 -8.13 3.89
N PRO A 124 10.69 -8.11 4.46
CA PRO A 124 9.73 -7.01 4.29
C PRO A 124 10.28 -5.65 4.72
N ILE A 125 9.91 -4.58 4.01
CA ILE A 125 10.36 -3.21 4.26
C ILE A 125 9.17 -2.25 4.43
N SER A 126 9.24 -1.37 5.43
CA SER A 126 8.22 -0.36 5.67
C SER A 126 8.37 0.77 4.66
N VAL A 127 7.30 1.13 3.96
CA VAL A 127 7.30 2.18 2.94
C VAL A 127 6.19 3.18 3.18
N GLY A 128 6.50 4.47 3.06
CA GLY A 128 5.49 5.51 2.91
C GLY A 128 4.95 5.54 1.48
N VAL A 129 3.65 5.80 1.33
CA VAL A 129 2.94 5.89 0.05
C VAL A 129 1.91 7.02 0.07
N GLY A 130 1.55 7.53 -1.11
CA GLY A 130 0.32 8.27 -1.34
C GLY A 130 -0.84 7.31 -1.66
N VAL A 131 -2.03 7.52 -1.09
CA VAL A 131 -3.16 6.55 -1.20
C VAL A 131 -4.44 7.10 -1.85
N LYS A 132 -4.34 8.15 -2.67
CA LYS A 132 -5.48 8.68 -3.44
C LYS A 132 -6.10 7.58 -4.29
N GLY A 133 -7.42 7.42 -4.19
CA GLY A 133 -8.18 6.37 -4.89
C GLY A 133 -8.10 4.96 -4.27
N TRP A 134 -7.26 4.72 -3.26
CA TRP A 134 -7.08 3.38 -2.66
C TRP A 134 -8.25 2.96 -1.75
N ARG A 135 -9.11 3.87 -1.27
CA ARG A 135 -10.20 3.57 -0.32
C ARG A 135 -11.01 2.33 -0.72
N ASP A 136 -11.23 2.18 -2.01
CA ASP A 136 -12.13 1.19 -2.60
C ASP A 136 -11.41 0.08 -3.37
N SER A 137 -10.07 0.00 -3.31
CA SER A 137 -9.26 -1.02 -3.99
C SER A 137 -9.72 -2.45 -3.72
N ARG A 138 -9.64 -3.31 -4.74
CA ARG A 138 -10.02 -4.72 -4.63
C ARG A 138 -9.05 -5.70 -5.31
N HIS A 139 -8.92 -5.70 -6.64
CA HIS A 139 -8.00 -6.62 -7.35
C HIS A 139 -7.23 -5.92 -8.49
N GLY A 140 -6.27 -6.62 -9.09
CA GLY A 140 -5.41 -6.11 -10.17
C GLY A 140 -4.18 -5.36 -9.66
N VAL A 141 -3.57 -4.55 -10.52
CA VAL A 141 -2.31 -3.82 -10.29
C VAL A 141 -2.52 -2.32 -10.44
N HIS A 142 -2.21 -1.56 -9.40
CA HIS A 142 -2.29 -0.11 -9.39
C HIS A 142 -1.11 0.50 -10.16
N ASN A 143 -1.42 1.18 -11.27
CA ASN A 143 -0.45 1.79 -12.19
C ASN A 143 -0.63 3.32 -12.39
N ASN A 144 -1.59 3.94 -11.69
CA ASN A 144 -1.82 5.38 -11.73
C ASN A 144 -0.70 6.14 -11.00
N THR A 145 -0.17 7.21 -11.59
CA THR A 145 0.83 8.08 -10.96
C THR A 145 0.22 9.12 -10.01
N ASP A 146 -1.04 9.51 -10.22
CA ASP A 146 -1.77 10.45 -9.34
C ASP A 146 -2.27 9.75 -8.06
N CYS A 147 -1.36 9.52 -7.12
CA CYS A 147 -1.66 8.93 -5.81
C CYS A 147 -1.76 9.96 -4.67
N GLY A 148 -1.60 11.26 -4.97
CA GLY A 148 -1.48 12.31 -3.95
C GLY A 148 -0.18 12.21 -3.12
N PRO A 149 0.03 13.12 -2.16
CA PRO A 149 1.26 13.17 -1.35
C PRO A 149 1.39 11.94 -0.43
N LEU A 150 2.63 11.64 -0.04
CA LEU A 150 2.96 10.67 1.02
C LEU A 150 2.13 10.91 2.28
N ASN A 151 1.17 10.01 2.57
CA ASN A 151 0.18 10.19 3.64
C ASN A 151 -0.19 8.90 4.40
N HIS A 152 0.39 7.75 4.05
CA HIS A 152 0.15 6.47 4.73
C HIS A 152 1.41 5.62 4.76
N ALA A 153 1.61 4.83 5.82
CA ALA A 153 2.69 3.84 5.91
C ALA A 153 2.14 2.41 5.79
N VAL A 154 2.79 1.62 4.93
CA VAL A 154 2.46 0.23 4.61
C VAL A 154 3.72 -0.64 4.60
N LEU A 155 3.56 -1.96 4.47
CA LEU A 155 4.68 -2.90 4.46
C LEU A 155 4.78 -3.56 3.08
N ALA A 156 5.85 -3.30 2.33
CA ALA A 156 6.17 -4.11 1.16
C ALA A 156 6.67 -5.48 1.62
N VAL A 157 6.09 -6.56 1.11
CA VAL A 157 6.36 -7.96 1.51
C VAL A 157 6.88 -8.82 0.37
N GLY A 158 7.02 -8.26 -0.84
CA GLY A 158 7.50 -8.99 -2.00
C GLY A 158 7.42 -8.19 -3.29
N TYR A 159 7.82 -8.81 -4.40
CA TYR A 159 7.70 -8.29 -5.75
C TYR A 159 7.65 -9.42 -6.79
N THR A 160 7.10 -9.11 -7.96
CA THR A 160 7.34 -9.79 -9.24
C THR A 160 8.18 -8.87 -10.14
N GLU A 161 8.38 -9.18 -11.43
CA GLU A 161 8.95 -8.23 -12.38
C GLU A 161 8.02 -7.03 -12.65
N GLU A 162 6.70 -7.26 -12.55
CA GLU A 162 5.64 -6.30 -12.89
C GLU A 162 5.18 -5.42 -11.72
N TYR A 163 5.15 -5.94 -10.48
CA TYR A 163 4.56 -5.24 -9.34
C TYR A 163 5.22 -5.55 -8.00
N PHE A 164 5.08 -4.64 -7.04
CA PHE A 164 5.30 -4.87 -5.62
C PHE A 164 4.08 -5.52 -4.98
N ILE A 165 4.30 -6.42 -4.02
CA ILE A 165 3.27 -6.99 -3.14
C ILE A 165 3.31 -6.21 -1.83
N VAL A 166 2.24 -5.50 -1.50
CA VAL A 166 2.19 -4.59 -0.36
C VAL A 166 1.05 -4.98 0.59
N LYS A 167 1.37 -5.10 1.88
CA LYS A 167 0.44 -5.39 2.97
C LYS A 167 -0.04 -4.08 3.60
N ASN A 168 -1.36 -3.91 3.67
CA ASN A 168 -2.01 -2.75 4.28
C ASN A 168 -2.55 -3.11 5.69
N SER A 169 -2.89 -2.09 6.47
CA SER A 169 -3.43 -2.19 7.84
C SER A 169 -4.96 -2.04 7.92
N TRP A 170 -5.65 -1.86 6.79
CA TRP A 170 -7.10 -1.67 6.72
C TRP A 170 -7.94 -2.97 6.75
N GLY A 171 -7.38 -4.06 7.30
CA GLY A 171 -8.06 -5.34 7.50
C GLY A 171 -8.28 -6.17 6.21
N PRO A 172 -8.71 -7.43 6.35
CA PRO A 172 -8.76 -8.39 5.24
C PRO A 172 -9.91 -8.19 4.25
N LYS A 173 -10.89 -7.33 4.57
CA LYS A 173 -12.01 -7.03 3.67
C LYS A 173 -11.73 -5.90 2.67
N TRP A 174 -10.59 -5.22 2.82
CA TRP A 174 -10.08 -4.24 1.87
C TRP A 174 -9.03 -4.87 0.94
N GLY A 175 -8.98 -4.44 -0.32
CA GLY A 175 -7.99 -4.93 -1.28
C GLY A 175 -8.08 -6.44 -1.52
N ASP A 176 -6.94 -7.02 -1.86
CA ASP A 176 -6.77 -8.44 -2.11
C ASP A 176 -6.42 -9.13 -0.78
N ASN A 177 -7.43 -9.40 0.04
CA ASN A 177 -7.29 -9.98 1.39
C ASN A 177 -6.39 -9.14 2.33
N GLY A 178 -6.47 -7.81 2.26
CA GLY A 178 -5.62 -6.87 2.99
C GLY A 178 -4.32 -6.47 2.26
N TYR A 179 -4.09 -6.99 1.06
CA TYR A 179 -2.94 -6.64 0.21
C TYR A 179 -3.33 -5.79 -0.99
N ILE A 180 -2.34 -5.11 -1.58
CA ILE A 180 -2.44 -4.35 -2.82
C ILE A 180 -1.21 -4.64 -3.68
N ARG A 181 -1.40 -4.64 -5.00
CA ARG A 181 -0.30 -4.74 -5.98
C ARG A 181 -0.09 -3.37 -6.62
N ILE A 182 1.16 -2.92 -6.65
CA ILE A 182 1.55 -1.60 -7.16
C ILE A 182 2.58 -1.82 -8.27
N ALA A 183 2.34 -1.26 -9.46
CA ALA A 183 3.19 -1.47 -10.62
C ALA A 183 4.64 -1.02 -10.35
N ARG A 184 5.59 -1.80 -10.88
CA ARG A 184 7.02 -1.49 -10.85
C ARG A 184 7.40 -0.50 -11.96
N GLY A 185 8.55 0.14 -11.77
CA GLY A 185 8.93 1.32 -12.55
C GLY A 185 8.22 2.58 -12.07
N ASN A 186 8.63 3.74 -12.59
CA ASN A 186 7.96 5.04 -12.45
C ASN A 186 7.64 5.55 -11.03
N ASN A 187 8.12 4.89 -9.97
CA ASN A 187 7.91 5.27 -8.56
C ASN A 187 6.41 5.47 -8.21
N ILE A 188 5.57 4.53 -8.65
CA ILE A 188 4.11 4.60 -8.45
C ILE A 188 3.78 4.78 -6.97
N CYS A 189 2.92 5.76 -6.69
CA CYS A 189 2.51 6.16 -5.35
C CYS A 189 3.63 6.50 -4.36
N HIS A 190 4.78 7.00 -4.84
CA HIS A 190 5.94 7.40 -4.03
C HIS A 190 6.62 6.26 -3.27
N ILE A 191 6.39 5.00 -3.65
CA ILE A 191 6.78 3.81 -2.90
C ILE A 191 8.29 3.69 -2.63
N ASN A 192 9.15 4.32 -3.45
CA ASN A 192 10.61 4.30 -3.26
C ASN A 192 11.17 5.51 -2.48
N GLU A 193 10.33 6.48 -2.07
CA GLU A 193 10.80 7.73 -1.46
C GLU A 193 10.97 7.66 0.06
N ALA A 194 10.16 6.84 0.74
CA ALA A 194 10.04 6.83 2.21
C ALA A 194 10.25 5.42 2.78
N CYS A 195 11.39 4.81 2.48
CA CYS A 195 11.68 3.40 2.77
C CYS A 195 12.51 3.25 4.06
N TYR A 196 12.04 2.41 4.99
CA TYR A 196 12.64 2.20 6.31
C TYR A 196 12.59 0.73 6.75
N TYR A 197 13.65 0.27 7.40
CA TYR A 197 13.71 -1.05 8.04
C TYR A 197 14.40 -0.93 9.41
N PRO A 198 14.03 -1.76 10.41
CA PRO A 198 14.74 -1.80 11.67
C PRO A 198 16.09 -2.51 11.52
N VAL A 199 17.11 -1.99 12.20
CA VAL A 199 18.29 -2.77 12.59
C VAL A 199 18.08 -3.16 14.05
N LEU A 200 18.25 -4.44 14.36
CA LEU A 200 18.15 -5.05 15.69
C LEU A 200 19.50 -5.70 16.03
#